data_AF-A0A1I7CB07-F1
#
_entry.id   AF-A0A1I7CB07-F1
#
_cell.length_a   1.000
_cell.length_b   1.000
_cell.length_c   1.000
_cell.angle_alpha   90.00
_cell.angle_beta   90.00
_cell.angle_gamma   90.00
#
_symmetry.space_group_name_H-M   'P 1'
#
loop_
_entity.id
_entity.type
_entity.pdbx_description
1 polymer ?
#
loop_
_entity_poly.entity_id
_entity_poly.type
_entity_poly.pdbx_seq_one_letter_code
_entity_poly.pdbx_strand_id
1 'polypeptide(L)'
;MERVERHLLGTHQHRDARDLSRWLVHLTRSEDELISILRTGCIEARTPFGAGKAFSIAADRHHSVCLTETPLSELERMTKSEDPRPWGIVFDKEHLRKKFGAQPVWYLSDGSPEFGAVNAAMQAGEKDPDAPIWSLTPFIENVRSIGSQYPNDWRWEREWRVRGDLFFEPNDVKRIILDSGGTPKILEEIDMWVPWAIPGEQPATWSGGYPRWEDNVERMLVRFNSQYLTPDEAGAFWDKEDGVYLYLHGEMVDLDEAIDEVFGEMSAALRDELYDELSSRSDMWCRADAPLG
;
A
#
# COMPACT_ATOMS: atom_id res chain seq x y z
N MET A 1 3.96 -32.35 14.78
CA MET A 1 3.34 -31.46 13.77
C MET A 1 2.96 -30.20 14.51
N GLU A 2 3.70 -29.12 14.30
CA GLU A 2 3.53 -27.87 15.03
C GLU A 2 2.13 -27.29 14.76
N ARG A 3 1.49 -26.75 15.79
CA ARG A 3 0.11 -26.28 15.73
C ARG A 3 0.12 -24.87 15.13
N VAL A 4 -0.07 -24.78 13.81
CA VAL A 4 -0.25 -23.50 13.12
C VAL A 4 -1.52 -22.82 13.65
N GLU A 5 -1.41 -21.55 14.01
CA GLU A 5 -2.53 -20.77 14.54
C GLU A 5 -3.60 -20.56 13.46
N ARG A 6 -4.87 -20.76 13.83
CA ARG A 6 -5.98 -20.82 12.85
C ARG A 6 -6.20 -19.53 12.08
N HIS A 7 -5.87 -18.37 12.64
CA HIS A 7 -6.06 -17.08 11.95
C HIS A 7 -5.00 -16.80 10.89
N LEU A 8 -3.90 -17.57 10.87
CA LEU A 8 -2.87 -17.50 9.83
C LEU A 8 -3.22 -18.31 8.58
N LEU A 9 -4.33 -19.07 8.64
CA LEU A 9 -4.77 -20.00 7.60
C LEU A 9 -6.08 -19.54 6.96
N GLY A 10 -6.27 -19.97 5.72
CA GLY A 10 -7.56 -20.02 5.07
C GLY A 10 -8.18 -18.66 4.74
N THR A 11 -9.49 -18.71 4.51
CA THR A 11 -10.34 -17.54 4.24
C THR A 11 -11.47 -17.47 5.25
N HIS A 12 -12.27 -16.40 5.22
CA HIS A 12 -13.47 -16.31 6.04
C HIS A 12 -14.43 -17.50 5.85
N GLN A 13 -14.55 -18.00 4.62
CA GLN A 13 -15.42 -19.12 4.24
C GLN A 13 -14.80 -20.48 4.56
N HIS A 14 -13.47 -20.59 4.46
CA HIS A 14 -12.72 -21.83 4.63
C HIS A 14 -11.55 -21.61 5.60
N ARG A 15 -11.86 -21.43 6.89
CA ARG A 15 -10.89 -20.99 7.90
C ARG A 15 -9.76 -21.99 8.17
N ASP A 16 -10.00 -23.28 7.97
CA ASP A 16 -9.01 -24.34 8.20
C ASP A 16 -8.28 -24.77 6.91
N ALA A 17 -8.58 -24.16 5.75
CA ALA A 17 -7.93 -24.49 4.48
C ALA A 17 -6.49 -23.98 4.47
N ARG A 18 -5.52 -24.89 4.37
CA ARG A 18 -4.09 -24.57 4.45
C ARG A 18 -3.51 -24.01 3.15
N ASP A 19 -4.18 -24.23 2.05
CA ASP A 19 -3.79 -23.81 0.70
C ASP A 19 -4.44 -22.48 0.29
N LEU A 20 -5.44 -22.01 1.03
CA LEU A 20 -6.09 -20.73 0.77
C LEU A 20 -5.56 -19.65 1.71
N SER A 21 -5.52 -18.41 1.21
CA SER A 21 -5.12 -17.26 2.02
C SER A 21 -6.06 -16.08 1.81
N ARG A 22 -6.31 -15.35 2.90
CA ARG A 22 -6.93 -14.02 2.87
C ARG A 22 -5.91 -12.90 2.82
N TRP A 23 -4.62 -13.23 2.80
CA TRP A 23 -3.53 -12.28 2.94
C TRP A 23 -2.84 -12.03 1.60
N LEU A 24 -2.49 -10.78 1.35
CA LEU A 24 -1.57 -10.37 0.30
C LEU A 24 -0.31 -9.83 0.94
N VAL A 25 0.84 -10.29 0.46
CA VAL A 25 2.14 -10.00 1.06
C VAL A 25 3.04 -9.32 0.04
N HIS A 26 3.68 -8.21 0.43
CA HIS A 26 4.79 -7.63 -0.30
C HIS A 26 6.08 -7.89 0.48
N LEU A 27 6.99 -8.67 -0.10
CA LEU A 27 8.27 -9.01 0.52
C LEU A 27 9.40 -8.12 -0.02
N THR A 28 10.23 -7.63 0.89
CA THR A 28 11.39 -6.76 0.60
C THR A 28 12.71 -7.51 0.79
N ARG A 29 13.75 -7.06 0.10
CA ARG A 29 15.08 -7.66 0.14
C ARG A 29 15.94 -7.16 1.29
N SER A 30 15.59 -6.01 1.85
CA SER A 30 16.28 -5.43 2.99
C SER A 30 15.29 -4.86 4.01
N GLU A 31 15.78 -4.73 5.24
CA GLU A 31 15.10 -3.99 6.30
C GLU A 31 14.93 -2.52 5.93
N ASP A 32 15.95 -1.90 5.32
CA ASP A 32 15.89 -0.52 4.86
C ASP A 32 14.77 -0.26 3.84
N GLU A 33 14.52 -1.22 2.93
CA GLU A 33 13.40 -1.14 1.99
C GLU A 33 12.06 -1.17 2.73
N LEU A 34 11.89 -2.07 3.70
CA LEU A 34 10.68 -2.14 4.53
C LEU A 34 10.49 -0.85 5.33
N ILE A 35 11.54 -0.34 5.98
CA ILE A 35 11.50 0.93 6.73
C ILE A 35 11.12 2.07 5.80
N SER A 36 11.69 2.13 4.58
CA SER A 36 11.34 3.15 3.61
C SER A 36 9.86 3.09 3.24
N ILE A 37 9.33 1.90 2.93
CA ILE A 37 7.92 1.68 2.61
C ILE A 37 7.00 2.12 3.76
N LEU A 38 7.32 1.72 4.99
CA LEU A 38 6.54 2.09 6.18
C LEU A 38 6.58 3.59 6.45
N ARG A 39 7.74 4.24 6.23
CA ARG A 39 7.91 5.69 6.41
C ARG A 39 7.17 6.49 5.34
N THR A 40 7.17 6.04 4.09
CA THR A 40 6.51 6.76 2.99
C THR A 40 5.03 6.42 2.87
N GLY A 41 4.58 5.32 3.50
CA GLY A 41 3.25 4.75 3.25
C GLY A 41 3.09 4.36 1.78
N CYS A 42 4.17 4.00 1.09
CA CYS A 42 4.14 3.79 -0.36
C CYS A 42 5.00 2.59 -0.78
N ILE A 43 4.41 1.73 -1.61
CA ILE A 43 5.15 0.73 -2.40
C ILE A 43 5.22 1.23 -3.84
N GLU A 44 6.43 1.48 -4.33
CA GLU A 44 6.64 2.04 -5.66
C GLU A 44 6.54 0.96 -6.75
N ALA A 45 5.75 1.23 -7.78
CA ALA A 45 5.60 0.42 -8.97
C ALA A 45 6.73 0.68 -9.96
N ARG A 46 7.97 0.29 -9.61
CA ARG A 46 9.16 0.61 -10.40
C ARG A 46 9.25 -0.14 -11.73
N THR A 47 8.66 -1.33 -11.81
CA THR A 47 8.86 -2.26 -12.94
C THR A 47 7.58 -2.41 -13.74
N PRO A 48 7.64 -2.33 -15.08
CA PRO A 48 6.50 -2.64 -15.93
C PRO A 48 6.30 -4.17 -16.06
N PHE A 49 5.08 -4.63 -15.90
CA PHE A 49 4.71 -6.05 -15.95
C PHE A 49 3.60 -6.37 -16.93
N GLY A 50 3.39 -7.65 -17.25
CA GLY A 50 2.27 -8.11 -18.06
C GLY A 50 2.53 -8.12 -19.58
N ALA A 51 1.60 -8.75 -20.33
CA ALA A 51 1.75 -9.11 -21.74
C ALA A 51 1.92 -7.90 -22.68
N GLY A 52 1.32 -6.76 -22.33
CA GLY A 52 1.38 -5.52 -23.10
C GLY A 52 2.60 -4.63 -22.82
N LYS A 53 3.49 -5.00 -21.88
CA LYS A 53 4.56 -4.10 -21.40
C LYS A 53 5.56 -3.64 -22.46
N ALA A 54 5.66 -4.39 -23.56
CA ALA A 54 6.54 -4.05 -24.69
C ALA A 54 5.91 -3.05 -25.67
N PHE A 55 4.61 -2.77 -25.56
CA PHE A 55 3.93 -1.78 -26.38
C PHE A 55 4.16 -0.40 -25.77
N SER A 56 4.92 0.45 -26.47
CA SER A 56 5.27 1.80 -25.99
C SER A 56 4.03 2.65 -25.67
N ILE A 57 2.93 2.45 -26.41
CA ILE A 57 1.67 3.16 -26.21
C ILE A 57 1.01 2.90 -24.84
N ALA A 58 1.37 1.78 -24.19
CA ALA A 58 0.81 1.35 -22.91
C ALA A 58 1.88 1.15 -21.82
N ALA A 59 3.16 1.43 -22.10
CA ALA A 59 4.27 1.10 -21.20
C ALA A 59 4.08 1.68 -19.78
N ASP A 60 3.68 2.95 -19.67
CA ASP A 60 3.47 3.61 -18.37
C ASP A 60 2.32 2.98 -17.57
N ARG A 61 1.33 2.41 -18.26
CA ARG A 61 0.15 1.77 -17.65
C ARG A 61 0.45 0.40 -17.04
N HIS A 62 1.64 -0.14 -17.33
CA HIS A 62 2.08 -1.47 -16.94
C HIS A 62 2.94 -1.48 -15.68
N HIS A 63 3.32 -0.31 -15.16
CA HIS A 63 3.93 -0.20 -13.84
C HIS A 63 2.94 -0.70 -12.79
N SER A 64 3.34 -1.71 -12.01
CA SER A 64 2.49 -2.30 -10.98
C SER A 64 3.28 -2.72 -9.75
N VAL A 65 2.64 -2.60 -8.58
CA VAL A 65 3.09 -3.24 -7.34
C VAL A 65 2.67 -4.70 -7.36
N CYS A 66 3.61 -5.60 -7.12
CA CYS A 66 3.35 -7.04 -7.03
C CYS A 66 3.20 -7.48 -5.57
N LEU A 67 2.24 -8.36 -5.34
CA LEU A 67 1.87 -8.95 -4.07
C LEU A 67 1.71 -10.45 -4.27
N THR A 68 1.97 -11.24 -3.23
CA THR A 68 1.79 -12.69 -3.27
C THR A 68 0.65 -13.10 -2.36
N GLU A 69 -0.31 -13.86 -2.88
CA GLU A 69 -1.32 -14.52 -2.05
C GLU A 69 -0.74 -15.80 -1.46
N THR A 70 -0.36 -15.75 -0.18
CA THR A 70 0.20 -16.91 0.52
C THR A 70 -0.34 -16.99 1.95
N PRO A 71 -0.66 -18.20 2.46
CA PRO A 71 -0.90 -18.39 3.89
C PRO A 71 0.34 -17.96 4.66
N LEU A 72 0.16 -17.23 5.76
CA LEU A 72 1.32 -16.71 6.50
C LEU A 72 2.19 -17.82 7.09
N SER A 73 1.61 -19.00 7.33
CA SER A 73 2.35 -20.20 7.75
C SER A 73 3.29 -20.78 6.69
N GLU A 74 3.15 -20.38 5.43
CA GLU A 74 3.97 -20.88 4.31
C GLU A 74 5.03 -19.86 3.85
N LEU A 75 5.13 -18.70 4.53
CA LEU A 75 6.07 -17.64 4.18
C LEU A 75 7.53 -18.09 4.18
N GLU A 76 7.91 -19.05 5.03
CA GLU A 76 9.28 -19.55 5.09
C GLU A 76 9.80 -20.06 3.75
N ARG A 77 8.92 -20.57 2.87
CA ARG A 77 9.32 -21.04 1.53
C ARG A 77 9.85 -19.91 0.66
N MET A 78 9.39 -18.68 0.90
CA MET A 78 9.80 -17.47 0.19
C MET A 78 10.91 -16.72 0.92
N THR A 79 10.96 -16.78 2.26
CA THR A 79 12.03 -16.12 3.03
C THR A 79 13.34 -16.92 3.05
N LYS A 80 13.30 -18.23 2.75
CA LYS A 80 14.48 -19.14 2.73
C LYS A 80 14.91 -19.59 1.32
N SER A 81 14.47 -18.91 0.26
CA SER A 81 14.86 -19.21 -1.13
C SER A 81 16.30 -18.79 -1.45
N GLU A 82 16.78 -19.11 -2.66
CA GLU A 82 18.11 -18.70 -3.14
C GLU A 82 18.28 -17.16 -3.23
N ASP A 83 17.19 -16.42 -3.49
CA ASP A 83 17.08 -14.94 -3.33
C ASP A 83 16.08 -14.67 -2.18
N PRO A 84 16.52 -14.71 -0.91
CA PRO A 84 15.62 -14.60 0.23
C PRO A 84 15.06 -13.18 0.34
N ARG A 85 13.78 -13.06 0.68
CA ARG A 85 13.11 -11.78 0.99
C ARG A 85 12.55 -11.82 2.41
N PRO A 86 13.40 -11.57 3.42
CA PRO A 86 13.06 -11.88 4.81
C PRO A 86 12.15 -10.85 5.48
N TRP A 87 11.95 -9.70 4.86
CA TRP A 87 11.10 -8.64 5.40
C TRP A 87 9.87 -8.47 4.54
N GLY A 88 8.82 -7.86 5.09
CA GLY A 88 7.65 -7.56 4.30
C GLY A 88 6.47 -7.00 5.07
N ILE A 89 5.43 -6.70 4.31
CA ILE A 89 4.20 -6.08 4.78
C ILE A 89 3.01 -6.90 4.29
N VAL A 90 2.03 -7.07 5.18
CA VAL A 90 0.86 -7.93 4.95
C VAL A 90 -0.40 -7.08 4.99
N PHE A 91 -1.27 -7.33 4.02
CA PHE A 91 -2.55 -6.68 3.87
C PHE A 91 -3.69 -7.71 3.82
N ASP A 92 -4.89 -7.28 4.18
CA ASP A 92 -6.09 -8.07 3.87
C ASP A 92 -6.42 -7.97 2.38
N LYS A 93 -6.62 -9.13 1.75
CA LYS A 93 -6.85 -9.26 0.30
C LYS A 93 -8.10 -8.56 -0.18
N GLU A 94 -9.21 -8.71 0.55
CA GLU A 94 -10.49 -8.10 0.16
C GLU A 94 -10.47 -6.58 0.37
N HIS A 95 -9.78 -6.13 1.42
CA HIS A 95 -9.52 -4.72 1.65
C HIS A 95 -8.72 -4.10 0.49
N LEU A 96 -7.58 -4.71 0.12
CA LEU A 96 -6.76 -4.25 -1.01
C LEU A 96 -7.54 -4.22 -2.33
N ARG A 97 -8.31 -5.27 -2.61
CA ARG A 97 -9.14 -5.36 -3.81
C ARG A 97 -10.15 -4.23 -3.89
N LYS A 98 -10.79 -3.88 -2.76
CA LYS A 98 -11.83 -2.83 -2.72
C LYS A 98 -11.24 -1.42 -2.74
N LYS A 99 -10.22 -1.15 -1.93
CA LYS A 99 -9.64 0.20 -1.77
C LYS A 99 -8.70 0.57 -2.91
N PHE A 100 -7.91 -0.38 -3.41
CA PHE A 100 -6.82 -0.13 -4.35
C PHE A 100 -6.97 -0.85 -5.69
N GLY A 101 -8.08 -1.57 -5.90
CA GLY A 101 -8.34 -2.27 -7.15
C GLY A 101 -7.37 -3.42 -7.43
N ALA A 102 -6.77 -4.01 -6.39
CA ALA A 102 -5.87 -5.15 -6.55
C ALA A 102 -6.54 -6.30 -7.31
N GLN A 103 -5.84 -6.90 -8.28
CA GLN A 103 -6.36 -8.02 -9.08
C GLN A 103 -5.36 -9.18 -9.12
N PRO A 104 -5.85 -10.43 -9.21
CA PRO A 104 -4.98 -11.58 -9.45
C PRO A 104 -4.39 -11.54 -10.86
N VAL A 105 -3.16 -12.02 -11.01
CA VAL A 105 -2.50 -12.17 -12.31
C VAL A 105 -2.97 -13.45 -13.00
N TRP A 106 -3.30 -13.33 -14.28
CA TRP A 106 -3.71 -14.42 -15.15
C TRP A 106 -2.52 -14.89 -15.98
N TYR A 107 -2.10 -16.11 -15.71
CA TYR A 107 -0.99 -16.76 -16.39
C TYR A 107 -1.52 -17.61 -17.55
N LEU A 108 -1.25 -17.18 -18.78
CA LEU A 108 -1.68 -17.86 -19.99
C LEU A 108 -0.50 -18.56 -20.65
N SER A 109 -0.68 -19.84 -20.99
CA SER A 109 0.36 -20.63 -21.63
C SER A 109 0.71 -20.08 -23.01
N ASP A 110 1.99 -20.05 -23.34
CA ASP A 110 2.43 -19.68 -24.67
C ASP A 110 1.82 -20.60 -25.74
N GLY A 111 1.39 -20.00 -26.85
CA GLY A 111 0.68 -20.71 -27.92
C GLY A 111 -0.74 -21.18 -27.59
N SER A 112 -1.29 -20.88 -26.41
CA SER A 112 -2.69 -21.22 -26.11
C SER A 112 -3.67 -20.32 -26.88
N PRO A 113 -4.90 -20.80 -27.19
CA PRO A 113 -5.92 -19.97 -27.83
C PRO A 113 -6.26 -18.70 -27.05
N GLU A 114 -6.25 -18.77 -25.71
CA GLU A 114 -6.52 -17.64 -24.82
C GLU A 114 -5.44 -16.56 -24.95
N PHE A 115 -4.16 -16.96 -24.93
CA PHE A 115 -3.07 -16.01 -25.15
C PHE A 115 -3.12 -15.45 -26.59
N GLY A 116 -3.49 -16.28 -27.57
CA GLY A 116 -3.74 -15.85 -28.94
C GLY A 116 -4.82 -14.77 -29.06
N ALA A 117 -5.92 -14.91 -28.31
CA ALA A 117 -7.00 -13.91 -28.28
C ALA A 117 -6.53 -12.59 -27.64
N VAL A 118 -5.77 -12.65 -26.54
CA VAL A 118 -5.18 -11.47 -25.90
C VAL A 118 -4.21 -10.77 -26.87
N ASN A 119 -3.35 -11.51 -27.56
CA ASN A 119 -2.47 -10.96 -28.58
C ASN A 119 -3.24 -10.29 -29.72
N ALA A 120 -4.29 -10.92 -30.24
CA ALA A 120 -5.11 -10.32 -31.29
C ALA A 120 -5.77 -9.01 -30.82
N ALA A 121 -6.25 -8.95 -29.58
CA ALA A 121 -6.81 -7.73 -28.99
C ALA A 121 -5.74 -6.64 -28.81
N MET A 122 -4.53 -6.97 -28.34
CA MET A 122 -3.42 -6.03 -28.23
C MET A 122 -3.00 -5.46 -29.58
N GLN A 123 -2.92 -6.31 -30.61
CA GLN A 123 -2.61 -5.88 -31.98
C GLN A 123 -3.69 -4.96 -32.56
N ALA A 124 -4.97 -5.25 -32.29
CA ALA A 124 -6.07 -4.37 -32.69
C ALA A 124 -6.01 -3.00 -31.98
N GLY A 125 -5.55 -2.98 -30.73
CA GLY A 125 -5.39 -1.77 -29.92
C GLY A 125 -4.07 -1.02 -30.09
N GLU A 126 -3.12 -1.51 -30.91
CA GLU A 126 -1.74 -0.98 -30.97
C GLU A 126 -1.66 0.52 -31.27
N LYS A 127 -2.64 1.05 -32.02
CA LYS A 127 -2.71 2.46 -32.42
C LYS A 127 -3.68 3.30 -31.59
N ASP A 128 -4.35 2.68 -30.63
CA ASP A 128 -5.35 3.31 -29.78
C ASP A 128 -4.89 3.19 -28.31
N PRO A 129 -4.37 4.28 -27.71
CA PRO A 129 -3.93 4.24 -26.33
C PRO A 129 -5.07 3.93 -25.37
N ASP A 130 -6.33 4.14 -25.76
CA ASP A 130 -7.50 3.94 -24.91
C ASP A 130 -8.22 2.62 -25.20
N ALA A 131 -7.63 1.75 -26.02
CA ALA A 131 -8.15 0.43 -26.26
C ALA A 131 -8.32 -0.33 -24.92
N PRO A 132 -9.50 -0.93 -24.64
CA PRO A 132 -9.80 -1.55 -23.35
C PRO A 132 -8.82 -2.65 -22.93
N ILE A 133 -8.16 -3.30 -23.90
CA ILE A 133 -7.17 -4.34 -23.66
C ILE A 133 -6.02 -3.87 -22.75
N TRP A 134 -5.62 -2.59 -22.84
CA TRP A 134 -4.54 -2.02 -22.04
C TRP A 134 -4.86 -1.90 -20.55
N SER A 135 -6.13 -2.00 -20.17
CA SER A 135 -6.52 -2.07 -18.76
C SER A 135 -6.40 -3.49 -18.19
N LEU A 136 -6.40 -4.50 -19.06
CA LEU A 136 -6.33 -5.92 -18.67
C LEU A 136 -4.90 -6.46 -18.71
N THR A 137 -4.10 -6.04 -19.68
CA THR A 137 -2.75 -6.57 -19.93
C THR A 137 -1.73 -6.41 -18.82
N PRO A 138 -1.81 -5.44 -17.87
CA PRO A 138 -0.96 -5.43 -16.68
C PRO A 138 -1.17 -6.65 -15.79
N PHE A 139 -2.32 -7.33 -15.89
CA PHE A 139 -2.68 -8.50 -15.09
C PHE A 139 -2.60 -9.81 -15.87
N ILE A 140 -2.00 -9.83 -17.06
CA ILE A 140 -1.84 -11.05 -17.86
C ILE A 140 -0.35 -11.32 -18.06
N GLU A 141 0.12 -12.51 -17.71
CA GLU A 141 1.48 -12.97 -18.00
C GLU A 141 1.48 -14.15 -18.95
N ASN A 142 2.49 -14.21 -19.82
CA ASN A 142 2.75 -15.36 -20.66
C ASN A 142 3.61 -16.37 -19.89
N VAL A 143 3.16 -17.63 -19.85
CA VAL A 143 3.92 -18.77 -19.31
C VAL A 143 4.63 -19.48 -20.45
N ARG A 144 5.96 -19.41 -20.45
CA ARG A 144 6.81 -20.14 -21.39
C ARG A 144 7.21 -21.48 -20.79
N SER A 145 7.18 -22.51 -21.61
CA SER A 145 7.49 -23.88 -21.18
C SER A 145 8.94 -24.01 -20.68
N ILE A 146 9.18 -25.01 -19.84
CA ILE A 146 10.50 -25.34 -19.28
C ILE A 146 11.56 -25.56 -20.37
N GLY A 147 11.15 -26.06 -21.54
CA GLY A 147 12.04 -26.29 -22.68
C GLY A 147 12.31 -25.05 -23.56
N SER A 148 11.74 -23.89 -23.23
CA SER A 148 12.01 -22.64 -23.95
C SER A 148 13.37 -22.05 -23.56
N GLN A 149 13.88 -21.10 -24.36
CA GLN A 149 15.13 -20.39 -24.07
C GLN A 149 15.07 -19.59 -22.76
N TYR A 150 13.87 -19.16 -22.37
CA TYR A 150 13.61 -18.33 -21.20
C TYR A 150 12.35 -18.82 -20.48
N PRO A 151 12.41 -19.97 -19.80
CA PRO A 151 11.25 -20.54 -19.11
C PRO A 151 10.82 -19.62 -17.97
N ASN A 152 9.50 -19.45 -17.80
CA ASN A 152 8.93 -18.61 -16.75
C ASN A 152 7.56 -19.14 -16.33
N ASP A 153 7.52 -19.95 -15.27
CA ASP A 153 6.29 -20.45 -14.69
C ASP A 153 6.18 -20.02 -13.23
N TRP A 154 5.53 -18.88 -13.03
CA TRP A 154 5.30 -18.26 -11.72
C TRP A 154 3.87 -18.47 -11.22
N ARG A 155 3.11 -19.40 -11.83
CA ARG A 155 1.71 -19.67 -11.44
C ARG A 155 1.54 -20.05 -9.97
N TRP A 156 2.58 -20.67 -9.40
CA TRP A 156 2.63 -21.06 -8.00
C TRP A 156 2.74 -19.87 -7.04
N GLU A 157 3.20 -18.70 -7.50
CA GLU A 157 3.34 -17.49 -6.67
C GLU A 157 2.00 -16.85 -6.35
N ARG A 158 0.93 -17.21 -7.08
CA ARG A 158 -0.43 -16.68 -6.89
C ARG A 158 -0.40 -15.15 -6.79
N GLU A 159 0.28 -14.55 -7.77
CA GLU A 159 0.57 -13.12 -7.81
C GLU A 159 -0.71 -12.29 -7.93
N TRP A 160 -0.73 -11.18 -7.21
CA TRP A 160 -1.70 -10.09 -7.33
C TRP A 160 -0.95 -8.80 -7.67
N ARG A 161 -1.62 -7.90 -8.39
CA ARG A 161 -1.06 -6.60 -8.75
C ARG A 161 -2.00 -5.46 -8.40
N VAL A 162 -1.40 -4.33 -8.04
CA VAL A 162 -2.02 -3.01 -8.04
C VAL A 162 -1.34 -2.18 -9.12
N ARG A 163 -2.11 -1.50 -9.97
CA ARG A 163 -1.53 -0.64 -11.03
C ARG A 163 -1.02 0.66 -10.42
N GLY A 164 0.18 1.08 -10.82
CA GLY A 164 0.87 2.23 -10.25
C GLY A 164 1.31 2.00 -8.81
N ASP A 165 1.83 3.06 -8.20
CA ASP A 165 2.28 3.07 -6.81
C ASP A 165 1.12 2.77 -5.86
N LEU A 166 1.38 1.97 -4.83
CA LEU A 166 0.42 1.66 -3.79
C LEU A 166 0.68 2.56 -2.59
N PHE A 167 -0.11 3.62 -2.47
CA PHE A 167 -0.14 4.49 -1.29
C PHE A 167 -1.10 3.93 -0.26
N PHE A 168 -0.62 3.55 0.92
CA PHE A 168 -1.41 2.94 1.98
C PHE A 168 -1.28 3.73 3.30
N GLU A 169 -2.30 3.60 4.12
CA GLU A 169 -2.34 4.14 5.48
C GLU A 169 -1.96 3.05 6.49
N PRO A 170 -1.51 3.43 7.69
CA PRO A 170 -1.16 2.47 8.73
C PRO A 170 -2.22 1.38 8.98
N ASN A 171 -3.50 1.77 8.98
CA ASN A 171 -4.63 0.87 9.24
C ASN A 171 -4.88 -0.13 8.09
N ASP A 172 -4.35 0.12 6.90
CA ASP A 172 -4.40 -0.83 5.79
C ASP A 172 -3.47 -2.03 6.06
N VAL A 173 -2.38 -1.79 6.80
CA VAL A 173 -1.38 -2.80 7.15
C VAL A 173 -1.91 -3.69 8.26
N LYS A 174 -1.88 -5.00 8.03
CA LYS A 174 -2.35 -5.99 8.99
C LYS A 174 -1.22 -6.62 9.77
N ARG A 175 -0.07 -6.90 9.13
CA ARG A 175 1.09 -7.49 9.80
C ARG A 175 2.39 -7.00 9.15
N ILE A 176 3.46 -6.98 9.94
CA ILE A 176 4.83 -6.81 9.45
C ILE A 176 5.56 -8.15 9.61
N ILE A 177 6.35 -8.50 8.60
CA ILE A 177 7.21 -9.67 8.58
C ILE A 177 8.64 -9.20 8.89
N LEU A 178 9.21 -9.76 9.95
CA LEU A 178 10.60 -9.53 10.34
C LEU A 178 11.32 -10.89 10.41
N ASP A 179 12.26 -11.15 9.51
CA ASP A 179 13.07 -12.36 9.58
C ASP A 179 14.56 -12.00 9.74
N SER A 180 14.95 -11.72 10.99
CA SER A 180 16.35 -11.57 11.40
C SER A 180 16.89 -12.93 11.87
N GLY A 181 17.31 -13.79 10.93
CA GLY A 181 18.00 -15.05 11.27
C GLY A 181 17.34 -16.35 10.81
N GLY A 182 16.41 -16.30 9.85
CA GLY A 182 15.81 -17.48 9.21
C GLY A 182 14.51 -17.98 9.85
N THR A 183 13.86 -17.19 10.70
CA THR A 183 12.50 -17.47 11.19
C THR A 183 11.68 -16.18 11.14
N PRO A 184 10.67 -16.08 10.25
CA PRO A 184 9.78 -14.93 10.19
C PRO A 184 9.02 -14.73 11.50
N LYS A 185 9.14 -13.54 12.08
CA LYS A 185 8.28 -13.03 13.15
C LYS A 185 7.17 -12.18 12.52
N ILE A 186 5.93 -12.47 12.89
CA ILE A 186 4.75 -11.75 12.44
C ILE A 186 4.31 -10.82 13.58
N LEU A 187 4.36 -9.51 13.36
CA LEU A 187 3.85 -8.53 14.32
C LEU A 187 2.34 -8.35 14.12
N GLU A 188 1.56 -8.72 15.14
CA GLU A 188 0.09 -8.79 15.09
C GLU A 188 -0.63 -7.48 15.40
N GLU A 189 -0.03 -6.68 16.27
CA GLU A 189 -0.47 -5.34 16.62
C GLU A 189 0.62 -4.41 16.13
N ILE A 190 0.36 -3.75 15.01
CA ILE A 190 1.24 -2.71 14.51
C ILE A 190 0.67 -1.41 15.02
N ASP A 191 1.12 -1.01 16.21
CA ASP A 191 0.97 0.37 16.63
C ASP A 191 2.05 1.15 15.87
N MET A 192 1.75 1.56 14.63
CA MET A 192 2.71 2.18 13.68
C MET A 192 3.34 3.49 14.17
N TRP A 193 3.06 3.85 15.42
CA TRP A 193 3.49 5.06 16.09
C TRP A 193 4.20 4.78 17.42
N VAL A 194 4.45 3.49 17.74
CA VAL A 194 5.21 3.04 18.91
C VAL A 194 6.45 2.28 18.42
N PRO A 195 7.66 2.52 18.95
CA PRO A 195 8.85 1.77 18.55
C PRO A 195 8.66 0.27 18.77
N TRP A 196 8.98 -0.55 17.77
CA TRP A 196 8.93 -2.01 17.89
C TRP A 196 10.22 -2.57 18.52
N ALA A 197 10.09 -3.67 19.29
CA ALA A 197 11.19 -4.36 19.96
C ALA A 197 11.43 -5.76 19.36
N ILE A 198 12.69 -6.19 19.29
CA ILE A 198 13.04 -7.58 18.91
C ILE A 198 13.06 -8.46 20.17
N PRO A 199 12.27 -9.55 20.25
CA PRO A 199 12.38 -10.50 21.34
C PRO A 199 13.72 -11.25 21.28
N GLY A 200 14.59 -11.07 22.28
CA GLY A 200 15.78 -11.90 22.49
C GLY A 200 17.05 -11.19 23.00
N GLU A 201 17.14 -9.86 22.93
CA GLU A 201 18.36 -9.13 23.32
C GLU A 201 18.11 -8.26 24.57
N GLN A 202 18.90 -8.46 25.63
CA GLN A 202 19.01 -7.55 26.75
C GLN A 202 20.47 -7.15 26.96
N PRO A 203 20.77 -5.85 27.24
CA PRO A 203 19.86 -4.70 27.18
C PRO A 203 19.49 -4.36 25.73
N ALA A 204 18.30 -3.79 25.51
CA ALA A 204 17.84 -3.36 24.18
C ALA A 204 18.90 -2.47 23.51
N THR A 205 19.59 -3.02 22.51
CA THR A 205 20.61 -2.29 21.77
C THR A 205 19.97 -1.61 20.57
N TRP A 206 19.94 -0.29 20.66
CA TRP A 206 19.46 0.65 19.64
C TRP A 206 20.53 0.79 18.58
N SER A 207 20.29 0.32 17.36
CA SER A 207 21.15 0.68 16.23
C SER A 207 20.30 1.10 15.05
N GLY A 208 19.91 2.36 15.08
CA GLY A 208 19.09 3.00 14.05
C GLY A 208 18.18 4.05 14.67
N GLY A 209 18.76 5.11 15.20
CA GLY A 209 17.98 6.28 15.62
C GLY A 209 17.12 6.75 14.44
N TYR A 210 15.86 7.08 14.73
CA TYR A 210 14.90 7.72 13.84
C TYR A 210 15.57 8.73 12.87
N PRO A 211 15.27 8.72 11.56
CA PRO A 211 15.12 9.99 10.84
C PRO A 211 13.96 10.72 11.50
N ARG A 212 14.19 11.98 11.86
CA ARG A 212 13.39 12.76 12.81
C ARG A 212 11.90 12.71 12.49
N TRP A 213 11.12 12.48 13.54
CA TRP A 213 9.67 12.71 13.64
C TRP A 213 9.19 13.95 12.86
N GLU A 214 10.01 15.01 12.84
CA GLU A 214 9.87 16.24 12.06
C GLU A 214 9.51 16.00 10.57
N ASP A 215 10.15 15.07 9.86
CA ASP A 215 9.96 14.88 8.41
C ASP A 215 8.61 14.22 8.04
N ASN A 216 8.00 13.50 8.97
CA ASN A 216 6.69 12.86 8.79
C ASN A 216 5.57 13.82 9.15
N VAL A 217 5.72 14.56 10.26
CA VAL A 217 4.80 15.64 10.63
C VAL A 217 4.76 16.68 9.51
N GLU A 218 5.90 17.10 8.96
CA GLU A 218 5.94 18.07 7.85
C GLU A 218 5.13 17.60 6.62
N ARG A 219 5.22 16.33 6.23
CA ARG A 219 4.43 15.79 5.12
C ARG A 219 2.94 15.72 5.44
N MET A 220 2.58 15.38 6.66
CA MET A 220 1.18 15.40 7.11
C MET A 220 0.63 16.82 7.11
N LEU A 221 1.40 17.79 7.60
CA LEU A 221 1.05 19.22 7.52
C LEU A 221 0.88 19.68 6.08
N VAL A 222 1.74 19.25 5.14
CA VAL A 222 1.57 19.56 3.70
C VAL A 222 0.25 19.01 3.17
N ARG A 223 -0.09 17.75 3.48
CA ARG A 223 -1.38 17.14 3.06
C ARG A 223 -2.57 17.85 3.70
N PHE A 224 -2.47 18.20 4.98
CA PHE A 224 -3.52 18.95 5.67
C PHE A 224 -3.74 20.31 5.02
N ASN A 225 -2.66 21.08 4.83
CA ASN A 225 -2.69 22.41 4.21
C ASN A 225 -3.11 22.39 2.72
N SER A 226 -3.03 21.26 2.02
CA SER A 226 -3.58 21.13 0.66
C SER A 226 -5.11 21.03 0.62
N GLN A 227 -5.73 20.71 1.76
CA GLN A 227 -7.18 20.49 1.88
C GLN A 227 -7.84 21.52 2.81
N TYR A 228 -7.06 22.19 3.66
CA TYR A 228 -7.54 23.12 4.66
C TYR A 228 -6.70 24.40 4.68
N LEU A 229 -7.39 25.51 4.92
CA LEU A 229 -6.82 26.85 5.09
C LEU A 229 -7.22 27.38 6.46
N THR A 230 -6.36 28.20 7.05
CA THR A 230 -6.78 29.00 8.22
C THR A 230 -7.85 30.02 7.82
N PRO A 231 -8.66 30.54 8.76
CA PRO A 231 -9.71 31.53 8.43
C PRO A 231 -9.14 32.76 7.74
N ASP A 232 -7.97 33.23 8.16
CA ASP A 232 -7.28 34.36 7.56
C ASP A 232 -6.84 34.05 6.11
N GLU A 233 -6.26 32.88 5.85
CA GLU A 233 -5.85 32.44 4.51
C GLU A 233 -7.05 32.25 3.57
N ALA A 234 -8.19 31.83 4.11
CA ALA A 234 -9.44 31.67 3.38
C ALA A 234 -10.18 33.00 3.14
N GLY A 235 -9.72 34.11 3.75
CA GLY A 235 -10.38 35.41 3.66
C GLY A 235 -11.66 35.52 4.50
N ALA A 236 -11.82 34.66 5.52
CA ALA A 236 -12.83 34.86 6.55
C ALA A 236 -12.50 36.13 7.35
N PHE A 237 -13.54 36.84 7.81
CA PHE A 237 -13.35 38.05 8.60
C PHE A 237 -14.03 37.92 9.95
N TRP A 238 -13.36 38.45 10.98
CA TRP A 238 -13.85 38.44 12.34
C TRP A 238 -14.93 39.50 12.53
N ASP A 239 -16.15 39.07 12.85
CA ASP A 239 -17.22 39.96 13.30
C ASP A 239 -17.06 40.22 14.80
N LYS A 240 -16.80 41.49 15.14
CA LYS A 240 -16.63 41.92 16.52
C LYS A 240 -17.93 42.04 17.29
N GLU A 241 -19.07 42.19 16.60
CA GLU A 241 -20.38 42.30 17.26
C GLU A 241 -20.87 40.93 17.74
N ASP A 242 -20.69 39.91 16.91
CA ASP A 242 -21.15 38.54 17.21
C ASP A 242 -20.06 37.63 17.77
N GLY A 243 -18.79 38.03 17.69
CA GLY A 243 -17.66 37.26 18.22
C GLY A 243 -17.42 35.96 17.45
N VAL A 244 -17.63 35.98 16.13
CA VAL A 244 -17.51 34.82 15.23
C VAL A 244 -16.77 35.19 13.95
N TYR A 245 -16.12 34.21 13.33
CA TYR A 245 -15.65 34.34 11.96
C TYR A 245 -16.82 34.19 10.99
N LEU A 246 -16.92 35.11 10.03
CA LEU A 246 -17.82 34.99 8.90
C LEU A 246 -17.02 34.54 7.68
N TYR A 247 -17.33 33.35 7.19
CA TYR A 247 -16.74 32.78 5.98
C TYR A 247 -17.81 32.70 4.89
N LEU A 248 -17.59 33.40 3.78
CA LEU A 248 -18.59 33.57 2.72
C LEU A 248 -18.66 32.37 1.75
N HIS A 249 -17.67 31.49 1.79
CA HIS A 249 -17.48 30.43 0.79
C HIS A 249 -17.70 29.00 1.31
N GLY A 250 -18.08 28.81 2.58
CA GLY A 250 -18.37 27.47 3.09
C GLY A 250 -18.56 27.40 4.60
N GLU A 251 -18.50 26.16 5.12
CA GLU A 251 -18.55 25.87 6.55
C GLU A 251 -17.14 25.73 7.12
N MET A 252 -16.91 26.30 8.31
CA MET A 252 -15.69 26.08 9.07
C MET A 252 -15.88 24.89 9.99
N VAL A 253 -14.84 24.09 10.14
CA VAL A 253 -14.79 22.95 11.07
C VAL A 253 -13.76 23.20 12.15
N ASP A 254 -13.93 22.55 13.30
CA ASP A 254 -12.89 22.57 14.33
C ASP A 254 -11.68 21.71 13.92
N LEU A 255 -10.57 21.89 14.63
CA LEU A 255 -9.32 21.18 14.34
C LEU A 255 -9.46 19.65 14.49
N ASP A 256 -10.25 19.16 15.45
CA ASP A 256 -10.43 17.73 15.67
C ASP A 256 -11.14 17.09 14.47
N GLU A 257 -12.24 17.69 14.04
CA GLU A 257 -12.99 17.27 12.85
C GLU A 257 -12.13 17.34 11.59
N ALA A 258 -11.34 18.42 11.41
CA ALA A 258 -10.44 18.55 10.27
C ALA A 258 -9.36 17.46 10.24
N ILE A 259 -8.74 17.15 11.39
CA ILE A 259 -7.76 16.06 11.51
C ILE A 259 -8.41 14.72 11.16
N ASP A 260 -9.60 14.45 11.70
CA ASP A 260 -10.34 13.21 11.44
C ASP A 260 -10.74 13.06 9.98
N GLU A 261 -11.13 14.14 9.30
CA GLU A 261 -11.45 14.09 7.87
C GLU A 261 -10.23 13.80 6.99
N VAL A 262 -9.07 14.40 7.29
CA VAL A 262 -7.87 14.24 6.46
C VAL A 262 -7.22 12.87 6.65
N PHE A 263 -7.18 12.38 7.89
CA PHE A 263 -6.34 11.25 8.28
C PHE A 263 -7.08 10.06 8.87
N GLY A 264 -8.34 10.24 9.30
CA GLY A 264 -9.11 9.19 9.97
C GLY A 264 -8.49 8.73 11.30
N GLU A 265 -8.69 7.45 11.64
CA GLU A 265 -8.17 6.87 12.87
C GLU A 265 -6.63 6.86 12.90
N MET A 266 -6.05 7.51 13.92
CA MET A 266 -4.61 7.52 14.19
C MET A 266 -4.32 7.29 15.67
N SER A 267 -3.04 7.08 16.02
CA SER A 267 -2.64 6.94 17.43
C SER A 267 -2.81 8.26 18.18
N ALA A 268 -3.10 8.17 19.49
CA ALA A 268 -3.24 9.35 20.34
C ALA A 268 -1.98 10.23 20.33
N ALA A 269 -0.78 9.62 20.39
CA ALA A 269 0.47 10.37 20.41
C ALA A 269 0.71 11.21 19.13
N LEU A 270 0.35 10.68 17.96
CA LEU A 270 0.47 11.44 16.72
C LEU A 270 -0.62 12.52 16.61
N ARG A 271 -1.84 12.18 17.05
CA ARG A 271 -2.93 13.15 17.08
C ARG A 271 -2.55 14.34 17.93
N ASP A 272 -2.03 14.11 19.14
CA ASP A 272 -1.61 15.15 20.07
C ASP A 272 -0.53 16.05 19.44
N GLU A 273 0.46 15.49 18.75
CA GLU A 273 1.51 16.30 18.09
C GLU A 273 0.97 17.13 16.93
N LEU A 274 0.14 16.54 16.05
CA LEU A 274 -0.48 17.29 14.94
C LEU A 274 -1.41 18.36 15.49
N TYR A 275 -2.12 18.05 16.57
CA TYR A 275 -2.99 18.99 17.24
C TYR A 275 -2.17 20.15 17.81
N ASP A 276 -1.07 19.90 18.51
CA ASP A 276 -0.19 20.94 19.07
C ASP A 276 0.35 21.87 17.97
N GLU A 277 0.81 21.30 16.85
CA GLU A 277 1.36 22.09 15.74
C GLU A 277 0.27 22.88 14.99
N LEU A 278 -0.90 22.29 14.71
CA LEU A 278 -1.98 22.93 13.98
C LEU A 278 -2.76 23.92 14.85
N SER A 279 -3.02 23.62 16.12
CA SER A 279 -3.69 24.54 17.06
C SER A 279 -2.86 25.80 17.31
N SER A 280 -1.53 25.72 17.20
CA SER A 280 -0.66 26.90 17.22
C SER A 280 -0.96 27.89 16.09
N ARG A 281 -1.58 27.42 15.00
CA ARG A 281 -1.96 28.21 13.83
C ARG A 281 -3.44 28.60 13.87
N SER A 282 -4.34 27.67 14.13
CA SER A 282 -5.78 27.94 14.30
C SER A 282 -6.54 26.78 14.94
N ASP A 283 -7.56 27.10 15.72
CA ASP A 283 -8.54 26.12 16.25
C ASP A 283 -9.69 25.85 15.27
N MET A 284 -9.83 26.68 14.23
CA MET A 284 -10.89 26.60 13.21
C MET A 284 -10.29 26.56 11.82
N TRP A 285 -10.84 25.74 10.93
CA TRP A 285 -10.29 25.52 9.60
C TRP A 285 -11.37 25.61 8.53
N CYS A 286 -11.00 26.22 7.40
CA CYS A 286 -11.84 26.30 6.21
C CYS A 286 -11.39 25.24 5.22
N ARG A 287 -12.31 24.46 4.66
CA ARG A 287 -11.96 23.55 3.55
C ARG A 287 -11.45 24.39 2.37
N ALA A 288 -10.30 24.02 1.83
CA ALA A 288 -9.78 24.60 0.60
C ALA A 288 -10.73 24.18 -0.53
N ASP A 289 -11.51 25.13 -1.06
CA ASP A 289 -12.38 24.86 -2.20
C ASP A 289 -11.56 24.21 -3.32
N ALA A 290 -12.02 23.06 -3.81
CA ALA A 290 -11.55 22.55 -5.09
C ALA A 290 -11.71 23.69 -6.12
N PRO A 291 -10.74 23.91 -7.03
CA PRO A 291 -10.85 24.99 -7.99
C PRO A 291 -12.22 24.89 -8.68
N LEU A 292 -12.97 25.99 -8.63
CA LEU A 292 -14.24 26.12 -9.33
C LEU A 292 -14.01 25.88 -10.82
N GLY A 293 -14.35 24.68 -11.30
CA GLY A 293 -14.61 24.35 -12.71
C GLY A 293 -13.41 24.32 -13.64
#